data_AF-A0A5A5TBJ0-F1
#
_entry.id   AF-A0A5A5TBJ0-F1
#
_cell.length_a   1.000
_cell.length_b   1.000
_cell.length_c   1.000
_cell.angle_alpha   90.00
_cell.angle_beta   90.00
_cell.angle_gamma   90.00
#
_symmetry.space_group_name_H-M   'P 1'
#
loop_
_entity.id
_entity.type
_entity.pdbx_description
1 polymer ?
#
loop_
_entity_poly.entity_id
_entity_poly.type
_entity_poly.pdbx_seq_one_letter_code
_entity_poly.pdbx_strand_id
1 'polypeptide(L)'
;MSEVQLFASSTPGRYAIGTPYGPDVVNGQALTLLVGGHWISGRIRYQNQQPGATKQGEPIPGTYALAQMDDTDTVMEASEESFPASDSPAWAGSTQAGQSASAGQVASGYYFVADMDGSVCGLCAGMRVRP
;
A
#
# COMPACT_ATOMS: atom_id res chain seq x y z
N MET A 1 -14.83 -19.86 18.71
CA MET A 1 -14.70 -18.50 18.14
C MET A 1 -15.68 -18.40 16.99
N SER A 2 -16.58 -17.43 17.03
CA SER A 2 -17.53 -17.20 15.94
C SER A 2 -16.82 -16.51 14.79
N GLU A 3 -17.03 -17.02 13.59
CA GLU A 3 -16.52 -16.42 12.37
C GLU A 3 -17.54 -15.42 11.83
N VAL A 4 -17.08 -14.23 11.51
CA VAL A 4 -17.92 -13.11 11.08
C VAL A 4 -17.24 -12.34 9.96
N GLN A 5 -18.00 -11.51 9.25
CA GLN A 5 -17.49 -10.73 8.12
C GLN A 5 -17.37 -9.24 8.50
N LEU A 6 -16.38 -8.53 7.94
CA LEU A 6 -16.26 -7.09 8.06
C LEU A 6 -17.17 -6.38 7.05
N PHE A 7 -17.84 -5.33 7.50
CA PHE A 7 -18.67 -4.46 6.68
C PHE A 7 -18.17 -3.03 6.78
N ALA A 8 -18.45 -2.21 5.76
CA ALA A 8 -18.36 -0.77 5.94
C ALA A 8 -19.37 -0.36 7.03
N SER A 9 -18.90 0.35 8.05
CA SER A 9 -19.75 0.87 9.11
C SER A 9 -20.64 2.00 8.58
N SER A 10 -21.74 2.27 9.28
CA SER A 10 -22.51 3.50 9.10
C SER A 10 -21.68 4.76 9.43
N THR A 11 -20.61 4.61 10.21
CA THR A 11 -19.64 5.69 10.45
C THR A 11 -18.61 5.73 9.32
N PRO A 12 -18.50 6.85 8.56
CA PRO A 12 -17.57 6.96 7.45
C PRO A 12 -16.12 6.67 7.86
N GLY A 13 -15.43 5.84 7.08
CA GLY A 13 -14.02 5.47 7.32
C GLY A 13 -13.81 4.42 8.41
N ARG A 14 -14.89 3.80 8.94
CA ARG A 14 -14.81 2.70 9.90
C ARG A 14 -15.33 1.40 9.32
N TYR A 15 -14.95 0.31 9.96
CA TYR A 15 -15.43 -1.03 9.67
C TYR A 15 -16.26 -1.54 10.85
N ALA A 16 -17.32 -2.28 10.57
CA ALA A 16 -18.18 -2.92 11.56
C ALA A 16 -18.08 -4.45 11.44
N ILE A 17 -18.21 -5.15 12.56
CA ILE A 17 -18.09 -6.60 12.63
C ILE A 17 -19.46 -7.25 12.50
N GLY A 18 -19.58 -8.23 11.59
CA GLY A 18 -20.76 -9.07 11.39
C GLY A 18 -21.88 -8.44 10.58
N THR A 19 -22.19 -7.15 10.80
CA THR A 19 -23.20 -6.40 10.03
C THR A 19 -22.77 -4.93 9.88
N PRO A 20 -23.35 -4.16 8.93
CA PRO A 20 -23.08 -2.72 8.80
C PRO A 20 -23.47 -1.88 10.03
N TYR A 21 -24.36 -2.39 10.89
CA TYR A 21 -24.78 -1.77 12.16
C TYR A 21 -24.15 -2.46 13.38
N GLY A 22 -23.19 -3.36 13.15
CA GLY A 22 -22.50 -4.10 14.19
C GLY A 22 -21.51 -3.23 14.97
N PRO A 23 -20.79 -3.81 15.94
CA PRO A 23 -19.76 -3.09 16.67
C PRO A 23 -18.65 -2.65 15.71
N ASP A 24 -18.29 -1.37 15.81
CA ASP A 24 -17.16 -0.78 15.10
C ASP A 24 -15.85 -1.44 15.54
N VAL A 25 -14.96 -1.65 14.57
CA VAL A 25 -13.58 -2.04 14.82
C VAL A 25 -12.83 -0.87 15.46
N VAL A 26 -12.11 -1.14 16.55
CA VAL A 26 -11.36 -0.13 17.30
C VAL A 26 -9.84 -0.32 17.19
N ASN A 27 -9.08 0.78 17.33
CA ASN A 27 -7.62 0.71 17.37
C ASN A 27 -7.18 -0.10 18.59
N GLY A 28 -6.27 -1.04 18.38
CA GLY A 28 -5.74 -1.96 19.38
C GLY A 28 -6.53 -3.26 19.53
N GLN A 29 -7.70 -3.39 18.89
CA GLN A 29 -8.53 -4.58 18.96
C GLN A 29 -7.77 -5.78 18.39
N ALA A 30 -7.66 -6.85 19.19
CA ALA A 30 -7.12 -8.12 18.73
C ALA A 30 -8.20 -8.85 17.94
N LEU A 31 -7.84 -9.37 16.76
CA LEU A 31 -8.70 -10.21 15.95
C LEU A 31 -7.86 -11.12 15.06
N THR A 32 -8.50 -12.16 14.53
CA THR A 32 -7.89 -13.07 13.57
C THR A 32 -8.48 -12.82 12.19
N LEU A 33 -7.66 -12.58 11.18
CA LEU A 33 -8.09 -12.36 9.79
C LEU A 33 -7.81 -13.60 8.94
N LEU A 34 -8.75 -13.94 8.05
CA LEU A 34 -8.54 -14.98 7.04
C LEU A 34 -7.85 -14.38 5.81
N VAL A 35 -6.58 -14.68 5.60
CA VAL A 35 -5.77 -14.22 4.46
C VAL A 35 -5.17 -15.43 3.75
N GLY A 36 -5.38 -15.56 2.45
CA GLY A 36 -4.83 -16.68 1.66
C GLY A 36 -5.27 -18.08 2.13
N GLY A 37 -6.42 -18.20 2.81
CA GLY A 37 -6.89 -19.45 3.39
C GLY A 37 -6.36 -19.76 4.81
N HIS A 38 -5.54 -18.89 5.38
CA HIS A 38 -4.97 -19.04 6.71
C HIS A 38 -5.51 -18.00 7.68
N TRP A 39 -5.73 -18.42 8.93
CA TRP A 39 -6.13 -17.54 10.01
C TRP A 39 -4.90 -16.92 10.65
N ILE A 40 -4.78 -15.60 10.55
CA ILE A 40 -3.64 -14.83 11.06
C ILE A 40 -4.12 -13.99 12.25
N SER A 41 -3.51 -14.20 13.41
CA SER A 41 -3.76 -13.40 14.62
C SER A 41 -3.03 -12.08 14.57
N GLY A 42 -3.67 -11.02 15.03
CA GLY A 42 -3.04 -9.71 15.09
C GLY A 42 -3.94 -8.66 15.68
N ARG A 43 -3.61 -7.40 15.40
CA ARG A 43 -4.29 -6.24 15.97
C ARG A 43 -4.63 -5.20 14.93
N ILE A 44 -5.72 -4.50 15.17
CA ILE A 44 -6.12 -3.38 14.34
C ILE A 44 -5.36 -2.14 14.79
N ARG A 45 -4.90 -1.35 13.81
CA ARG A 45 -4.27 -0.05 14.00
C ARG A 45 -5.00 0.97 13.16
N TYR A 46 -4.88 2.22 13.55
CA TYR A 46 -5.41 3.35 12.82
C TYR A 46 -4.27 4.33 12.57
N GLN A 47 -4.07 4.70 11.32
CA GLN A 47 -3.14 5.76 10.93
C GLN A 47 -3.95 6.96 10.47
N ASN A 48 -3.73 8.11 11.12
CA ASN A 48 -4.20 9.39 10.63
C ASN A 48 -3.04 10.07 9.91
N GLN A 49 -2.99 10.01 8.58
CA GLN A 49 -2.16 10.95 7.85
C GLN A 49 -2.84 12.31 7.92
N GLN A 50 -2.35 13.18 8.80
CA GLN A 50 -2.60 14.61 8.64
C GLN A 50 -1.94 15.05 7.33
N PRO A 51 -2.67 15.62 6.35
CA PRO A 51 -2.05 16.29 5.22
C PRO A 51 -1.39 17.58 5.75
N GLY A 52 -0.16 17.46 6.24
CA GLY A 52 0.49 18.55 6.97
C GLY A 52 1.84 18.21 7.59
N ALA A 53 2.67 17.45 6.89
CA ALA A 53 4.12 17.48 7.13
C ALA A 53 4.80 17.75 5.80
N THR A 54 4.97 19.03 5.50
CA THR A 54 5.96 19.52 4.55
C THR A 54 7.31 18.91 4.92
N LYS A 55 7.72 17.85 4.22
CA LYS A 55 9.14 17.69 3.93
C LYS A 55 9.47 18.79 2.93
N GLN A 56 9.98 19.91 3.44
CA GLN A 56 10.69 20.87 2.60
C GLN A 56 11.80 20.11 1.86
N GLY A 57 11.79 20.23 0.54
CA GLY A 57 12.97 20.01 -0.29
C GLY A 57 13.19 18.58 -0.78
N GLU A 58 12.32 18.08 -1.66
CA GLU A 58 12.77 17.12 -2.68
C GLU A 58 12.02 17.43 -3.99
N PRO A 59 12.74 17.75 -5.08
CA PRO A 59 12.14 18.21 -6.32
C PRO A 59 11.36 17.08 -7.00
N ILE A 60 10.13 17.39 -7.39
CA ILE A 60 9.24 16.53 -8.15
C ILE A 60 9.84 16.37 -9.57
N PRO A 61 10.13 15.13 -10.04
CA PRO A 61 10.50 14.91 -11.43
C PRO A 61 9.32 15.28 -12.33
N GLY A 62 9.47 16.35 -13.11
CA GLY A 62 8.44 16.82 -14.04
C GLY A 62 8.19 18.32 -14.03
N THR A 63 8.72 19.07 -13.06
CA THR A 63 8.67 20.54 -13.07
C THR A 63 10.02 21.06 -13.56
N TYR A 64 10.07 21.59 -14.78
CA TYR A 64 11.26 22.29 -15.25
C TYR A 64 11.45 23.55 -14.41
N ALA A 65 12.50 23.57 -13.59
CA ALA A 65 13.03 24.82 -13.11
C ALA A 65 13.54 25.59 -14.33
N LEU A 66 13.06 26.82 -14.54
CA LEU A 66 13.71 27.78 -15.44
C LEU A 66 15.05 28.18 -14.81
N ALA A 67 16.02 27.28 -14.90
CA ALA A 67 17.41 27.55 -14.58
C ALA A 67 18.05 28.19 -15.82
N GLN A 68 18.37 29.46 -15.65
CA GLN A 68 19.48 30.20 -16.24
C GLN A 68 20.31 29.47 -17.30
N MET A 69 20.35 30.08 -18.49
CA MET A 69 21.24 29.77 -19.61
C MET A 69 22.71 29.64 -19.17
N ASP A 70 23.34 28.53 -19.56
CA ASP A 70 24.76 28.38 -19.91
C ASP A 70 24.89 26.94 -20.50
N ASP A 71 24.71 26.79 -21.81
CA ASP A 71 25.81 26.59 -22.78
C ASP A 71 26.83 25.52 -22.35
N THR A 72 26.67 24.29 -22.86
CA THR A 72 27.71 23.67 -23.70
C THR A 72 27.20 22.35 -24.29
N ASP A 73 27.26 22.33 -25.62
CA ASP A 73 27.00 21.23 -26.53
C ASP A 73 28.02 20.11 -26.34
N THR A 74 27.58 18.87 -26.10
CA THR A 74 28.40 17.68 -26.37
C THR A 74 27.49 16.53 -26.78
N VAL A 75 27.16 16.51 -28.07
CA VAL A 75 26.61 15.33 -28.76
C VAL A 75 27.68 14.24 -28.76
N MET A 76 27.43 13.11 -28.10
CA MET A 76 28.23 11.89 -28.29
C MET A 76 27.39 10.86 -29.04
N GLU A 77 27.91 10.47 -30.20
CA GLU A 77 27.25 9.68 -31.23
C GLU A 77 26.86 8.26 -30.80
N ALA A 78 25.85 7.75 -31.50
CA ALA A 78 25.30 6.41 -31.39
C ALA A 78 26.33 5.34 -31.77
N SER A 79 26.34 4.24 -31.01
CA SER A 79 26.98 2.98 -31.42
C SER A 79 25.94 1.85 -31.31
N GLU A 80 25.26 1.67 -32.44
CA GLU A 80 24.87 0.39 -33.07
C GLU A 80 25.40 -0.90 -32.41
N GLU A 81 24.53 -1.56 -31.62
CA GLU A 81 24.66 -2.99 -31.31
C GLU A 81 23.28 -3.66 -31.48
N SER A 82 23.19 -4.56 -32.45
CA SER A 82 22.00 -5.35 -32.79
C SER A 82 21.62 -6.28 -31.63
N PHE A 83 20.53 -5.99 -30.93
CA PHE A 83 19.85 -7.01 -30.14
C PHE A 83 19.06 -7.89 -31.11
N PRO A 84 19.28 -9.22 -31.19
CA PRO A 84 18.31 -10.09 -31.81
C PRO A 84 16.98 -9.88 -31.08
N ALA A 85 15.92 -9.61 -31.83
CA ALA A 85 14.56 -9.46 -31.32
C ALA A 85 14.09 -10.79 -30.70
N SER A 86 14.55 -11.09 -29.50
CA SER A 86 13.93 -12.06 -28.60
C SER A 86 12.72 -11.34 -28.02
N ASP A 87 11.60 -11.52 -28.71
CA ASP A 87 10.25 -11.20 -28.24
C ASP A 87 10.19 -11.46 -26.73
N SER A 88 10.14 -10.39 -25.94
CA SER A 88 9.97 -10.55 -24.48
C SER A 88 8.59 -11.14 -24.30
N PRO A 89 8.47 -12.37 -23.77
CA PRO A 89 7.16 -13.00 -23.70
C PRO A 89 6.26 -12.14 -22.81
N ALA A 90 4.96 -12.04 -23.10
CA ALA A 90 4.02 -11.06 -22.53
C ALA A 90 3.88 -11.04 -20.98
N TRP A 91 4.58 -11.91 -20.27
CA TRP A 91 4.66 -11.99 -18.80
C TRP A 91 5.98 -11.44 -18.23
N ALA A 92 7.00 -11.16 -19.05
CA ALA A 92 8.28 -10.60 -18.64
C ALA A 92 8.20 -9.08 -18.47
N GLY A 93 7.41 -8.68 -17.47
CA GLY A 93 7.19 -7.28 -17.10
C GLY A 93 6.67 -7.16 -15.67
N SER A 94 7.24 -7.90 -14.72
CA SER A 94 7.19 -7.57 -13.28
C SER A 94 8.01 -8.56 -12.45
N THR A 95 9.32 -8.62 -12.69
CA THR A 95 10.24 -9.00 -11.62
C THR A 95 10.75 -7.74 -10.96
N GLN A 96 9.98 -7.23 -10.00
CA GLN A 96 10.57 -6.54 -8.86
C GLN A 96 10.39 -7.46 -7.65
N ALA A 97 11.19 -8.51 -7.63
CA ALA A 97 11.65 -9.12 -6.38
C ALA A 97 12.53 -8.06 -5.71
N GLY A 98 11.85 -7.15 -5.05
CA GLY A 98 12.40 -6.09 -4.23
C GLY A 98 11.34 -5.85 -3.19
N GLN A 99 11.57 -6.38 -2.00
CA GLN A 99 10.91 -5.99 -0.77
C GLN A 99 11.11 -4.48 -0.58
N SER A 100 10.38 -3.69 -1.34
CA SER A 100 9.89 -2.44 -0.85
C SER A 100 8.56 -2.81 -0.25
N ALA A 101 8.54 -2.95 1.08
CA ALA A 101 7.43 -2.39 1.82
C ALA A 101 7.33 -0.93 1.35
N SER A 102 6.70 -0.71 0.21
CA SER A 102 6.09 0.57 -0.08
C SER A 102 5.18 0.73 1.11
N ALA A 103 5.63 1.55 2.05
CA ALA A 103 4.77 2.42 2.82
C ALA A 103 3.98 3.25 1.78
N GLY A 104 3.13 2.57 1.00
CA GLY A 104 2.11 3.15 0.18
C GLY A 104 1.37 4.01 1.17
N GLN A 105 1.42 5.31 0.92
CA GLN A 105 0.85 6.32 1.79
C GLN A 105 -0.52 5.82 2.22
N VAL A 106 -0.61 5.35 3.47
CA VAL A 106 -1.84 4.77 4.00
C VAL A 106 -2.75 5.98 4.14
N ALA A 107 -3.58 6.20 3.13
CA ALA A 107 -4.70 7.11 3.20
C ALA A 107 -5.38 6.85 4.55
N SER A 108 -5.55 7.90 5.35
CA SER A 108 -5.94 7.79 6.76
C SER A 108 -7.01 6.71 6.96
N GLY A 109 -6.71 5.69 7.75
CA GLY A 109 -7.51 4.47 7.75
C GLY A 109 -7.06 3.41 8.73
N TYR A 110 -7.94 2.41 8.90
CA TYR A 110 -7.68 1.24 9.72
C TYR A 110 -6.96 0.15 8.92
N TYR A 111 -5.93 -0.42 9.52
CA TYR A 111 -5.14 -1.53 8.97
C TYR A 111 -4.90 -2.58 10.04
N PHE A 112 -4.58 -3.79 9.61
CA PHE A 112 -4.25 -4.91 10.48
C PHE A 112 -2.74 -5.12 10.54
N VAL A 113 -2.24 -5.48 11.72
CA VAL A 113 -0.84 -5.86 11.95
C VAL A 113 -0.82 -7.27 12.54
N ALA A 114 -0.22 -8.22 11.83
CA ALA A 114 -0.03 -9.59 12.27
C ALA A 114 0.92 -9.65 13.47
N ASP A 115 0.61 -10.46 14.48
CA ASP A 115 1.41 -10.58 15.70
C ASP A 115 2.70 -11.39 15.47
N MET A 116 2.64 -12.39 14.59
CA MET A 116 3.73 -13.35 14.35
C MET A 116 4.95 -12.71 13.66
N ASP A 117 4.71 -11.92 12.61
CA ASP A 117 5.75 -11.44 11.71
C ASP A 117 5.67 -9.92 11.47
N GLY A 118 4.66 -9.24 12.02
CA GLY A 118 4.47 -7.81 11.86
C GLY A 118 3.92 -7.38 10.50
N SER A 119 3.53 -8.31 9.61
CA SER A 119 2.93 -7.98 8.33
C SER A 119 1.71 -7.06 8.47
N VAL A 120 1.63 -6.11 7.55
CA VAL A 120 0.54 -5.13 7.49
C VAL A 120 -0.42 -5.49 6.38
N CYS A 121 -1.72 -5.50 6.67
CA CYS A 121 -2.77 -5.67 5.68
C CYS A 121 -3.79 -4.54 5.78
N GLY A 122 -4.17 -3.96 4.64
CA GLY A 122 -5.30 -3.04 4.59
C GLY A 122 -6.59 -3.78 4.95
N LEU A 123 -7.52 -3.10 5.63
CA LEU A 123 -8.85 -3.65 5.87
C LEU A 123 -9.75 -3.34 4.68
N CYS A 124 -10.61 -4.30 4.31
CA CYS A 124 -11.64 -4.12 3.30
C CYS A 124 -12.95 -4.76 3.76
N ALA A 125 -14.07 -4.25 3.27
CA ALA A 125 -15.37 -4.90 3.45
C ALA A 125 -15.35 -6.29 2.80
N GLY A 126 -16.03 -7.25 3.42
CA GLY A 126 -16.09 -8.64 2.96
C GLY A 126 -15.04 -9.58 3.58
N MET A 127 -14.01 -9.05 4.26
CA MET A 127 -13.00 -9.88 4.93
C MET A 127 -13.61 -10.71 6.07
N ARG A 128 -13.17 -11.97 6.22
CA ARG A 128 -13.62 -12.85 7.32
C ARG A 128 -12.69 -12.69 8.52
N VAL A 129 -13.29 -12.47 9.69
CA VAL A 129 -12.59 -12.22 10.95
C VAL A 129 -13.13 -13.10 12.08
N ARG A 130 -12.30 -13.33 13.09
CA ARG A 130 -12.66 -13.91 14.38
C ARG A 130 -12.29 -12.93 15.48
N PRO A 131 -13.27 -12.29 16.14
CA PRO A 131 -13.02 -11.36 17.25
C PRO A 131 -12.54 -12.10 18.51
#